data_AF-A0A6P1QY64-F1
#
_entry.id   AF-A0A6P1QY64-F1
#
_cell.length_a   1.000
_cell.length_b   1.000
_cell.length_c   1.000
_cell.angle_alpha   90.00
_cell.angle_beta   90.00
_cell.angle_gamma   90.00
#
_symmetry.space_group_name_H-M   'P 1'
#
loop_
_entity.id
_entity.type
_entity.pdbx_description
1 polymer ?
#
loop_
_entity_poly.entity_id
_entity_poly.type
_entity_poly.pdbx_seq_one_letter_code
_entity_poly.pdbx_strand_id
1 'polypeptide(L)'
;MKKVSVLFGLVLGFSVMAQITVRGVVSMRNGKPLEGIFVSNGREEVRTNAKGFYEIQAYQWDNLLYYGESPVKGLSLDSNCAPIVENTPKQRIDVVMVDYPHDMLFEKNEMCGILFILNGKLVTDKAVDKLKQRLRNDKTLKYKLLRRSELYKKYKYRATYGLEISTHSQKQKK
;
A
#
# COMPACT_ATOMS: atom_id res chain seq x y z
N MET A 1 -3.18 4.13 60.51
CA MET A 1 -2.44 4.48 59.28
C MET A 1 -2.89 3.56 58.15
N LYS A 2 -3.79 4.01 57.26
CA LYS A 2 -4.24 3.22 56.09
C LYS A 2 -3.23 3.44 54.96
N LYS A 3 -2.54 2.37 54.55
CA LYS A 3 -1.63 2.37 53.41
C LYS A 3 -2.46 2.53 52.13
N VAL A 4 -2.29 3.64 51.44
CA VAL A 4 -2.81 3.85 50.09
C VAL A 4 -1.73 3.37 49.12
N SER A 5 -1.94 2.20 48.52
CA SER A 5 -1.11 1.76 47.39
C SER A 5 -1.69 2.39 46.12
N VAL A 6 -0.97 3.36 45.56
CA VAL A 6 -1.28 3.93 44.25
C VAL A 6 -0.75 2.96 43.20
N LEU A 7 -1.66 2.25 42.53
CA LEU A 7 -1.33 1.41 41.37
C LEU A 7 -1.09 2.35 40.17
N PHE A 8 0.16 2.56 39.80
CA PHE A 8 0.53 3.32 38.60
C PHE A 8 0.26 2.42 37.37
N GLY A 9 -0.96 2.51 36.82
CA GLY A 9 -1.30 1.84 35.57
C GLY A 9 -0.54 2.48 34.41
N LEU A 10 0.56 1.84 33.99
CA LEU A 10 1.26 2.14 32.74
C LEU A 10 0.32 1.83 31.57
N VAL A 11 -0.48 2.80 31.14
CA VAL A 11 -1.20 2.73 29.87
C VAL A 11 -0.15 2.88 28.77
N LEU A 12 0.49 1.78 28.38
CA LEU A 12 1.16 1.70 27.09
C LEU A 12 0.07 1.88 26.03
N GLY A 13 -0.12 3.13 25.60
CA GLY A 13 -0.96 3.49 24.47
C GLY A 13 -0.36 2.92 23.20
N PHE A 14 -0.42 1.60 23.03
CA PHE A 14 -0.30 0.99 21.72
C PHE A 14 -1.57 1.42 20.98
N SER A 15 -1.48 2.50 20.21
CA SER A 15 -2.41 2.69 19.10
C SER A 15 -2.34 1.42 18.27
N VAL A 16 -3.28 0.50 18.48
CA VAL A 16 -3.47 -0.65 17.60
C VAL A 16 -3.83 -0.03 16.26
N MET A 17 -2.84 0.08 15.37
CA MET A 17 -3.07 0.57 14.02
C MET A 17 -4.21 -0.27 13.45
N ALA A 18 -5.26 0.38 12.94
CA ALA A 18 -6.41 -0.34 12.40
C ALA A 18 -5.94 -1.17 11.21
N GLN A 19 -5.86 -2.49 11.40
CA GLN A 19 -5.64 -3.43 10.30
C GLN A 19 -6.87 -3.42 9.39
N ILE A 20 -6.60 -3.43 8.10
CA ILE A 20 -7.57 -3.54 7.02
C ILE A 20 -7.47 -4.96 6.48
N THR A 21 -8.61 -5.63 6.38
CA THR A 21 -8.70 -6.89 5.64
C THR A 21 -8.87 -6.57 4.16
N VAL A 22 -7.87 -6.88 3.34
CA VAL A 22 -7.97 -6.77 1.89
C VAL A 22 -8.33 -8.14 1.32
N ARG A 23 -9.34 -8.16 0.46
CA ARG A 23 -9.77 -9.34 -0.30
C ARG A 23 -9.65 -9.04 -1.78
N GLY A 24 -9.50 -10.07 -2.58
CA GLY A 24 -9.53 -9.86 -4.02
C GLY A 24 -9.44 -11.14 -4.79
N VAL A 25 -9.52 -11.01 -6.11
CA VAL A 25 -9.30 -12.09 -7.06
C VAL A 25 -8.15 -11.72 -7.98
N VAL A 26 -7.20 -12.63 -8.14
CA VAL A 26 -6.18 -12.56 -9.17
C VAL A 26 -6.61 -13.42 -10.36
N SER A 27 -6.59 -12.83 -11.55
CA SER A 27 -7.01 -13.50 -12.78
C SER A 27 -6.15 -13.09 -13.96
N MET A 28 -6.20 -13.86 -15.04
CA MET A 28 -5.68 -13.50 -16.35
C MET A 28 -6.59 -12.48 -17.04
N ARG A 29 -6.09 -11.79 -18.07
CA ARG A 29 -6.91 -10.86 -18.89
C ARG A 29 -8.16 -11.51 -19.50
N ASN A 30 -8.13 -12.81 -19.77
CA ASN A 30 -9.30 -13.57 -20.25
C ASN A 30 -10.30 -13.95 -19.14
N GLY A 31 -10.08 -13.50 -17.90
CA GLY A 31 -10.93 -13.77 -16.74
C GLY A 31 -10.66 -15.10 -16.02
N LYS A 32 -9.72 -15.93 -16.49
CA LYS A 32 -9.36 -17.19 -15.82
C LYS A 32 -8.71 -16.88 -14.45
N PRO A 33 -9.22 -17.43 -13.33
CA PRO A 33 -8.59 -17.23 -12.02
C PRO A 33 -7.20 -17.89 -11.96
N LEU A 34 -6.30 -17.29 -11.18
CA LEU A 34 -4.94 -17.80 -10.99
C LEU A 34 -4.74 -18.31 -9.56
N GLU A 35 -4.51 -19.61 -9.42
CA GLU A 35 -4.14 -20.26 -8.16
C GLU A 35 -2.64 -20.14 -7.88
N GLY A 36 -2.27 -20.06 -6.60
CA GLY A 36 -0.87 -20.11 -6.17
C GLY A 36 -0.08 -18.81 -6.36
N ILE A 37 -0.74 -17.71 -6.76
CA ILE A 37 -0.10 -16.39 -6.86
C ILE A 37 0.17 -15.86 -5.46
N PHE A 38 1.39 -15.39 -5.23
CA PHE A 38 1.77 -14.73 -3.99
C PHE A 38 1.23 -13.30 -3.97
N VAL A 39 0.68 -12.92 -2.82
CA VAL A 39 0.25 -11.55 -2.51
C VAL A 39 0.97 -11.11 -1.24
N SER A 40 1.81 -10.09 -1.35
CA SER A 40 2.65 -9.63 -0.24
C SER A 40 2.48 -8.14 0.03
N ASN A 41 2.47 -7.75 1.30
CA ASN A 41 2.56 -6.35 1.72
C ASN A 41 3.95 -5.99 2.33
N GLY A 42 4.93 -6.89 2.16
CA GLY A 42 6.27 -6.80 2.75
C GLY A 42 6.38 -7.28 4.20
N ARG A 43 5.25 -7.55 4.88
CA ARG A 43 5.20 -8.09 6.25
C ARG A 43 4.45 -9.41 6.33
N GLU A 44 3.40 -9.54 5.55
CA GLU A 44 2.59 -10.75 5.38
C GLU A 44 2.61 -11.14 3.90
N GLU A 45 2.57 -12.44 3.66
CA GLU A 45 2.48 -13.06 2.34
C GLU A 45 1.42 -14.16 2.39
N VAL A 46 0.50 -14.16 1.43
CA VAL A 46 -0.54 -15.18 1.26
C VAL A 46 -0.53 -15.69 -0.18
N ARG A 47 -1.21 -16.83 -0.42
CA ARG A 47 -1.39 -17.37 -1.77
C ARG A 47 -2.85 -17.39 -2.17
N THR A 48 -3.12 -17.14 -3.45
CA THR A 48 -4.45 -17.30 -4.02
C THR A 48 -4.85 -18.78 -4.07
N ASN A 49 -6.14 -19.06 -3.83
CA ASN A 49 -6.70 -20.41 -3.97
C ASN A 49 -7.10 -20.73 -5.42
N ALA A 50 -7.67 -21.92 -5.67
CA ALA A 50 -8.18 -22.37 -6.97
C ALA A 50 -9.16 -21.39 -7.69
N LYS A 51 -9.81 -20.48 -6.95
CA LYS A 51 -10.69 -19.44 -7.51
C LYS A 51 -9.98 -18.09 -7.71
N GLY A 52 -8.66 -18.06 -7.55
CA GLY A 52 -7.85 -16.84 -7.59
C GLY A 52 -8.04 -15.93 -6.39
N PHE A 53 -8.81 -16.36 -5.39
CA PHE A 53 -9.16 -15.51 -4.25
C PHE A 53 -8.02 -15.46 -3.22
N TYR A 54 -7.79 -14.28 -2.66
CA TYR A 54 -6.92 -14.08 -1.51
C TYR A 54 -7.60 -13.20 -0.44
N GLU A 55 -7.13 -13.35 0.80
CA GLU A 55 -7.42 -12.45 1.92
C GLU A 55 -6.10 -12.19 2.66
N ILE A 56 -5.79 -10.92 2.95
CA ILE A 56 -4.56 -10.51 3.64
C ILE A 56 -4.85 -9.36 4.61
N GLN A 57 -4.20 -9.36 5.78
CA GLN A 57 -4.24 -8.19 6.67
C GLN A 57 -3.19 -7.17 6.24
N ALA A 58 -3.58 -5.91 6.17
CA ALA A 58 -2.71 -4.82 5.76
C ALA A 58 -3.06 -3.52 6.49
N TYR A 59 -2.35 -2.46 6.20
CA TYR A 59 -2.67 -1.11 6.69
C TYR A 59 -2.82 -0.16 5.52
N GLN A 60 -3.55 0.93 5.76
CA GLN A 60 -3.61 2.02 4.79
C GLN A 60 -2.18 2.47 4.42
N TRP A 61 -1.99 2.73 3.12
CA TRP A 61 -0.75 3.14 2.46
C TRP A 61 0.29 2.03 2.24
N ASP A 62 -0.03 0.78 2.52
CA ASP A 62 0.80 -0.32 2.02
C ASP A 62 0.60 -0.52 0.53
N ASN A 63 1.58 -1.15 -0.11
CA ASN A 63 1.48 -1.65 -1.46
C ASN A 63 1.36 -3.17 -1.39
N LEU A 64 0.34 -3.73 -2.02
CA LEU A 64 0.28 -5.16 -2.30
C LEU A 64 1.11 -5.43 -3.56
N LEU A 65 1.99 -6.41 -3.48
CA LEU A 65 2.81 -6.94 -4.57
C LEU A 65 2.28 -8.33 -4.94
N TYR A 66 2.15 -8.58 -6.23
CA TYR A 66 1.61 -9.82 -6.78
C TYR A 66 2.69 -10.45 -7.67
N TYR A 67 3.10 -11.66 -7.34
CA TYR A 67 4.12 -12.40 -8.10
C TYR A 67 3.89 -13.90 -8.03
N GLY A 68 4.46 -14.64 -8.97
CA GLY A 68 4.31 -16.08 -9.04
C GLY A 68 4.72 -16.62 -10.39
N GLU A 69 4.56 -17.92 -10.56
CA GLU A 69 4.82 -18.60 -11.83
C GLU A 69 3.67 -18.37 -12.82
N SER A 70 3.99 -18.19 -14.10
CA SER A 70 2.96 -18.17 -15.14
C SER A 70 2.37 -19.56 -15.32
N PRO A 71 1.03 -19.68 -15.47
CA PRO A 71 0.42 -20.95 -15.87
C PRO A 71 0.79 -21.33 -17.31
N VAL A 72 1.38 -20.40 -18.08
CA VAL A 72 1.85 -20.64 -19.45
C VAL A 72 3.35 -20.90 -19.43
N LYS A 73 3.75 -22.10 -19.86
CA LYS A 73 5.15 -22.52 -19.89
C LYS A 73 5.98 -21.57 -20.76
N GLY A 74 7.10 -21.07 -20.22
CA GLY A 74 8.04 -20.21 -20.93
C GLY A 74 7.67 -18.73 -20.96
N LEU A 75 6.69 -18.30 -20.15
CA LEU A 75 6.36 -16.89 -19.92
C LEU A 75 6.53 -16.55 -18.44
N SER A 76 6.82 -15.29 -18.17
CA SER A 76 6.82 -14.74 -16.80
C SER A 76 5.52 -13.98 -16.56
N LEU A 77 4.98 -14.08 -15.34
CA LEU A 77 3.99 -13.11 -14.88
C LEU A 77 4.71 -11.83 -14.49
N ASP A 78 4.31 -10.72 -15.07
CA ASP A 78 4.82 -9.42 -14.62
C ASP A 78 4.30 -9.12 -13.20
N SER A 79 5.20 -8.56 -12.39
CA SER A 79 4.91 -8.21 -11.01
C SER A 79 3.89 -7.08 -10.98
N ASN A 80 2.65 -7.41 -10.65
CA ASN A 80 1.61 -6.40 -10.46
C ASN A 80 1.67 -5.85 -9.04
N CYS A 81 1.07 -4.69 -8.86
CA CYS A 81 1.03 -4.03 -7.57
C CYS A 81 -0.21 -3.17 -7.42
N ALA A 82 -0.74 -3.09 -6.20
CA ALA A 82 -1.92 -2.30 -5.89
C ALA A 82 -1.76 -1.59 -4.55
N PRO A 83 -1.85 -0.25 -4.51
CA PRO A 83 -1.75 0.51 -3.27
C PRO A 83 -3.08 0.52 -2.51
N ILE A 84 -3.00 0.43 -1.18
CA ILE A 84 -4.14 0.54 -0.27
C ILE A 84 -4.34 2.02 0.04
N VAL A 85 -5.22 2.70 -0.70
CA VAL A 85 -5.46 4.15 -0.55
C VAL A 85 -6.68 4.49 0.32
N GLU A 86 -7.59 3.54 0.50
CA GLU A 86 -8.81 3.72 1.30
C GLU A 86 -8.59 3.21 2.73
N ASN A 87 -9.21 3.88 3.71
CA ASN A 87 -9.16 3.48 5.12
C ASN A 87 -10.43 2.71 5.53
N THR A 88 -10.83 1.74 4.72
CA THR A 88 -12.01 0.92 4.99
C THR A 88 -11.58 -0.39 5.65
N PRO A 89 -12.23 -0.85 6.74
CA PRO A 89 -11.87 -2.11 7.41
C PRO A 89 -11.88 -3.34 6.48
N LYS A 90 -12.66 -3.28 5.39
CA LYS A 90 -12.69 -4.27 4.31
C LYS A 90 -12.50 -3.57 2.99
N GLN A 91 -11.52 -4.00 2.20
CA GLN A 91 -11.27 -3.47 0.86
C GLN A 91 -11.23 -4.60 -0.16
N ARG A 92 -11.74 -4.36 -1.37
CA ARG A 92 -11.62 -5.29 -2.50
C ARG A 92 -10.65 -4.77 -3.54
N ILE A 93 -9.64 -5.57 -3.91
CA ILE A 93 -8.68 -5.26 -4.96
C ILE A 93 -8.51 -6.48 -5.86
N ASP A 94 -9.10 -6.42 -7.06
CA ASP A 94 -8.92 -7.46 -8.06
C ASP A 94 -7.76 -7.09 -9.00
N VAL A 95 -6.92 -8.07 -9.32
CA VAL A 95 -5.72 -7.88 -10.14
C VAL A 95 -5.79 -8.75 -11.39
N VAL A 96 -5.47 -8.13 -12.52
CA VAL A 96 -5.34 -8.81 -13.81
C VAL A 96 -3.86 -8.97 -14.10
N MET A 97 -3.36 -10.21 -14.03
CA MET A 97 -2.00 -10.53 -14.43
C MET A 97 -1.93 -10.63 -15.96
N VAL A 98 -0.78 -10.21 -16.50
CA VAL A 98 -0.49 -10.25 -17.93
C VAL A 98 0.76 -11.10 -18.12
N ASP A 99 0.67 -12.07 -19.03
CA ASP A 99 1.84 -12.81 -19.48
C ASP A 99 2.66 -11.92 -20.41
N TYR A 100 3.98 -11.88 -20.19
CA TYR A 100 4.89 -11.22 -21.12
C TYR A 100 5.95 -12.19 -21.64
N PRO A 101 6.34 -12.05 -22.91
CA PRO A 101 7.49 -12.78 -23.44
C PRO A 101 8.77 -12.32 -22.72
N HIS A 102 9.72 -13.25 -22.55
CA HIS A 102 10.93 -13.05 -21.75
C HIS A 102 11.85 -11.91 -22.24
N ASP A 103 11.66 -11.41 -23.46
CA ASP A 103 12.47 -10.39 -24.11
C ASP A 103 11.97 -8.95 -23.88
N MET A 104 10.82 -8.77 -23.22
CA MET A 104 10.26 -7.45 -22.94
C MET A 104 10.86 -6.86 -21.66
N LEU A 105 11.70 -5.82 -21.81
CA LEU A 105 12.29 -5.08 -20.70
C LEU A 105 11.34 -3.98 -20.24
N PHE A 106 10.87 -4.07 -18.99
CA PHE A 106 10.16 -3.01 -18.31
C PHE A 106 11.09 -2.27 -17.33
N GLU A 107 11.04 -0.94 -17.34
CA GLU A 107 11.73 -0.16 -16.30
C GLU A 107 11.07 -0.41 -14.94
N LYS A 108 11.83 -1.05 -14.05
CA LYS A 108 11.43 -1.55 -12.72
C LYS A 108 10.85 -0.47 -11.77
N ASN A 109 11.02 0.82 -12.08
CA ASN A 109 10.92 1.91 -11.10
C ASN A 109 9.73 2.90 -11.31
N GLU A 110 8.92 2.80 -12.37
CA GLU A 110 7.86 3.82 -12.62
C GLU A 110 6.44 3.43 -12.15
N MET A 111 6.12 2.17 -11.86
CA MET A 111 4.71 1.73 -11.87
C MET A 111 4.12 1.29 -10.53
N CYS A 112 4.93 1.09 -9.49
CA CYS A 112 4.45 0.43 -8.28
C CYS A 112 4.48 1.29 -7.03
N GLY A 113 3.37 2.00 -6.82
CA GLY A 113 2.94 2.41 -5.49
C GLY A 113 2.57 3.88 -5.36
N ILE A 114 2.68 4.33 -4.11
CA ILE A 114 2.40 5.69 -3.67
C ILE A 114 3.73 6.41 -3.48
N LEU A 115 3.96 7.51 -4.21
CA LEU A 115 5.06 8.43 -3.89
C LEU A 115 4.68 9.28 -2.69
N PHE A 116 5.46 9.22 -1.62
CA PHE A 116 5.22 10.04 -0.43
C PHE A 116 5.93 11.39 -0.61
N ILE A 117 5.16 12.47 -0.50
CA ILE A 117 5.66 13.83 -0.72
C ILE A 117 5.40 14.64 0.54
N LEU A 118 6.43 14.91 1.32
CA LEU A 118 6.33 15.65 2.58
C LEU A 118 6.74 17.10 2.38
N ASN A 119 5.83 18.04 2.64
CA ASN A 119 6.06 19.47 2.44
C ASN A 119 6.65 19.80 1.05
N GLY A 120 6.14 19.13 0.01
CA GLY A 120 6.57 19.34 -1.38
C GLY A 120 7.85 18.62 -1.81
N LYS A 121 8.49 17.84 -0.92
CA LYS A 121 9.70 17.07 -1.25
C LYS A 121 9.42 15.57 -1.24
N LEU A 122 9.97 14.85 -2.22
CA LEU A 122 9.88 13.39 -2.27
C LEU A 122 10.59 12.78 -1.05
N VAL A 123 9.94 11.82 -0.42
CA VAL A 123 10.45 11.08 0.72
C VAL A 123 11.25 9.88 0.22
N THR A 124 12.42 9.65 0.80
CA THR A 124 13.28 8.51 0.43
C THR A 124 12.71 7.20 0.98
N ASP A 125 13.00 6.08 0.31
CA ASP A 125 12.49 4.75 0.69
C ASP A 125 12.75 4.41 2.16
N LYS A 126 13.97 4.71 2.65
CA LYS A 126 14.37 4.51 4.06
C LYS A 126 13.49 5.27 5.07
N ALA A 127 12.85 6.36 4.65
CA ALA A 127 12.01 7.20 5.50
C ALA A 127 10.50 6.96 5.29
N VAL A 128 10.10 6.25 4.24
CA VAL A 128 8.69 6.01 3.89
C VAL A 128 7.95 5.27 5.01
N ASP A 129 8.51 4.19 5.55
CA ASP A 129 7.81 3.39 6.56
C ASP A 129 7.61 4.16 7.88
N LYS A 130 8.60 4.96 8.28
CA LYS A 130 8.46 5.86 9.43
C LYS A 130 7.36 6.90 9.20
N LEU A 131 7.25 7.43 7.98
CA LEU A 131 6.20 8.38 7.62
C LEU A 131 4.81 7.73 7.58
N LYS A 132 4.69 6.50 7.07
CA LYS A 132 3.44 5.73 7.11
C LYS A 132 2.97 5.51 8.54
N GLN A 133 3.88 5.10 9.45
CA GLN A 133 3.56 4.97 10.87
C GLN A 133 3.09 6.30 11.46
N ARG A 134 3.77 7.41 11.14
CA ARG A 134 3.34 8.73 11.60
C ARG A 134 1.96 9.10 11.06
N LEU A 135 1.67 8.90 9.77
CA LEU A 135 0.37 9.17 9.16
C LEU A 135 -0.78 8.39 9.82
N ARG A 136 -0.51 7.16 10.25
CA ARG A 136 -1.51 6.30 10.92
C ARG A 136 -1.78 6.75 12.36
N ASN A 137 -0.79 7.35 13.02
CA ASN A 137 -0.86 7.70 14.44
C ASN A 137 -1.17 9.19 14.70
N ASP A 138 -0.76 10.09 13.81
CA ASP A 138 -0.86 11.54 13.96
C ASP A 138 -2.05 12.09 13.15
N LYS A 139 -3.20 12.21 13.82
CA LYS A 139 -4.44 12.75 13.23
C LYS A 139 -4.34 14.23 12.83
N THR A 140 -3.28 14.93 13.23
CA THR A 140 -3.08 16.34 12.85
C THR A 140 -2.51 16.47 11.44
N LEU A 141 -1.85 15.44 10.93
CA LEU A 141 -1.33 15.43 9.56
C LEU A 141 -2.49 15.49 8.57
N LYS A 142 -2.40 16.45 7.66
CA LYS A 142 -3.27 16.53 6.49
C LYS A 142 -2.53 15.94 5.30
N TYR A 143 -3.26 15.16 4.52
CA TYR A 143 -2.75 14.60 3.28
C TYR A 143 -3.76 14.77 2.15
N LYS A 144 -3.25 14.81 0.92
CA LYS A 144 -4.01 14.77 -0.33
C LYS A 144 -3.47 13.63 -1.20
N LEU A 145 -4.35 12.73 -1.61
CA LEU A 145 -4.03 11.74 -2.63
C LEU A 145 -4.09 12.42 -4.00
N LEU A 146 -3.00 12.31 -4.77
CA LEU A 146 -2.86 12.79 -6.14
C LEU A 146 -2.89 11.58 -7.07
N ARG A 147 -3.77 11.62 -8.08
CA ARG A 147 -3.74 10.63 -9.16
C ARG A 147 -2.59 10.92 -10.12
N ARG A 148 -2.19 9.93 -10.94
CA ARG A 148 -1.12 10.05 -11.94
C ARG A 148 -1.08 11.38 -12.70
N SER A 149 -2.23 11.85 -13.21
CA SER A 149 -2.31 13.11 -13.96
C SER A 149 -2.00 14.36 -13.11
N GLU A 150 -2.55 14.45 -11.89
CA GLU A 150 -2.28 15.54 -10.96
C GLU A 150 -0.83 15.52 -10.47
N LEU A 151 -0.33 14.34 -10.11
CA LEU A 151 1.05 14.11 -9.67
C LEU A 151 2.04 14.55 -10.75
N TYR A 152 1.82 14.14 -11.99
CA TYR A 152 2.67 14.53 -13.11
C TYR A 152 2.56 16.03 -13.40
N LYS A 153 1.36 16.61 -13.39
CA LYS A 153 1.17 18.06 -13.61
C LYS A 153 1.95 18.89 -12.59
N LYS A 154 1.91 18.49 -11.31
CA LYS A 154 2.48 19.26 -10.20
C LYS A 154 3.98 19.01 -9.97
N TYR A 155 4.41 17.75 -10.03
CA TYR A 155 5.76 17.33 -9.66
C TYR A 155 6.57 16.69 -10.79
N LYS A 156 5.96 16.46 -11.95
CA LYS A 156 6.58 15.74 -13.09
C LYS A 156 6.99 14.30 -12.78
N TYR A 157 6.43 13.70 -11.72
CA TYR A 157 6.64 12.29 -11.40
C TYR A 157 5.68 11.38 -12.15
N ARG A 158 6.20 10.23 -12.59
CA ARG A 158 5.45 9.15 -13.23
C ARG A 158 5.27 8.03 -12.20
N ALA A 159 4.14 8.04 -11.52
CA ALA A 159 3.71 6.99 -10.61
C ALA A 159 2.18 6.90 -10.58
N THR A 160 1.64 5.81 -10.05
CA THR A 160 0.19 5.58 -9.98
C THR A 160 -0.49 6.59 -9.05
N TYR A 161 0.10 6.82 -7.87
CA TYR A 161 -0.37 7.81 -6.91
C TYR A 161 0.77 8.59 -6.28
N GLY A 162 0.47 9.80 -5.83
CA GLY A 162 1.28 10.55 -4.87
C GLY A 162 0.47 10.86 -3.63
N LEU A 163 1.05 10.73 -2.45
CA LEU A 163 0.45 11.17 -1.19
C LEU A 163 1.18 12.43 -0.73
N GLU A 164 0.58 13.59 -1.02
CA GLU A 164 1.09 14.88 -0.57
C GLU A 164 0.68 15.11 0.87
N ILE A 165 1.65 15.38 1.74
CA ILE A 165 1.48 15.48 3.18
C ILE A 165 2.03 16.82 3.64
N SER A 166 1.24 17.56 4.42
CA SER A 166 1.62 18.85 4.99
C SER A 166 1.72 18.77 6.51
N THR A 167 2.84 19.23 7.08
CA THR A 167 3.02 19.33 8.54
C THR A 167 2.61 20.68 9.10
N HIS A 168 2.21 21.62 8.26
CA HIS A 168 1.81 22.96 8.69
C HIS A 168 0.30 22.98 8.93
N SER A 169 -0.13 23.34 10.14
CA SER A 169 -1.41 24.03 10.31
C SER A 169 -1.41 25.16 9.30
N GLN A 170 -2.41 25.24 8.43
CA GLN A 170 -2.60 26.42 7.60
C GLN A 170 -2.56 27.62 8.55
N LYS A 171 -1.46 28.38 8.56
CA LYS A 171 -1.48 29.75 9.05
C LYS A 171 -2.52 30.41 8.16
N GLN A 172 -3.72 30.58 8.68
CA GLN A 172 -4.73 31.45 8.09
C GLN A 172 -3.97 32.72 7.71
N LYS A 173 -3.89 32.99 6.42
CA LYS A 173 -3.41 34.29 5.95
C LYS A 173 -4.35 35.29 6.60
N LYS A 174 -3.77 36.13 7.46
CA LYS A 174 -4.43 37.28 8.10
C LYS A 174 -5.16 38.11 7.05
#